data_AF-A0A6N9A3A8-F1
#
_entry.id   AF-A0A6N9A3A8-F1
#
_cell.length_a   1.000
_cell.length_b   1.000
_cell.length_c   1.000
_cell.angle_alpha   90.00
_cell.angle_beta   90.00
_cell.angle_gamma   90.00
#
_symmetry.space_group_name_H-M   'P 1'
#
loop_
_entity.id
_entity.type
_entity.pdbx_description
1 polymer ?
#
loop_
_entity_poly.entity_id
_entity_poly.type
_entity_poly.pdbx_seq_one_letter_code
_entity_poly.pdbx_strand_id
1 'polypeptide(L)' 'MSATESRLRALIDEHLSLGHAPDLNRSFSESGISSLNAVAFIRVVEREFGVSIPPEDCNKIGTLGKLTGYLDSKVG' A
#
# COMPACT_ATOMS: atom_id res chain seq x y z
N MET A 1 15.63 -2.71 2.57
CA MET A 1 14.52 -1.74 2.52
C MET A 1 14.38 -1.33 1.07
N SER A 2 13.37 -1.83 0.40
CA SER A 2 13.11 -1.43 -0.99
C SER A 2 12.64 0.03 -1.01
N ALA A 3 13.07 0.81 -2.00
CA ALA A 3 12.69 2.22 -2.14
C ALA A 3 11.16 2.42 -2.12
N THR A 4 10.45 1.44 -2.67
CA THR A 4 9.00 1.33 -2.70
C THR A 4 8.37 1.25 -1.30
N GLU A 5 8.93 0.46 -0.39
CA GLU A 5 8.41 0.30 0.97
C GLU A 5 8.52 1.61 1.75
N SER A 6 9.66 2.31 1.63
CA SER A 6 9.87 3.60 2.27
C SER A 6 8.92 4.67 1.73
N ARG A 7 8.72 4.73 0.41
CA ARG A 7 7.74 5.63 -0.23
C ARG A 7 6.31 5.31 0.20
N LEU A 8 5.92 4.04 0.20
CA LEU A 8 4.58 3.62 0.62
C LEU A 8 4.33 4.02 2.07
N ARG A 9 5.32 3.81 2.93
CA ARG A 9 5.24 4.17 4.35
C ARG A 9 5.12 5.66 4.57
N ALA A 10 5.83 6.49 3.78
CA ALA A 10 5.67 7.94 3.82
C ALA A 10 4.27 8.38 3.38
N LEU A 11 3.73 7.81 2.30
CA LEU A 11 2.36 8.10 1.83
C LEU A 11 1.32 7.67 2.87
N ILE A 12 1.50 6.54 3.54
CA ILE A 12 0.60 6.08 4.61
C ILE A 12 0.65 7.08 5.77
N ASP A 13 1.83 7.53 6.17
CA ASP A 13 1.97 8.51 7.25
C ASP A 13 1.30 9.86 6.89
N GLU A 14 1.50 10.36 5.67
CA GLU A 14 0.87 11.60 5.18
C GLU A 14 -0.65 11.50 5.03
N HIS A 15 -1.16 10.43 4.42
CA HIS A 15 -2.59 10.33 4.07
C HIS A 15 -3.46 9.69 5.16
N LEU A 16 -2.89 8.78 5.95
CA LEU A 16 -3.62 8.02 6.97
C LEU A 16 -3.22 8.41 8.39
N SER A 17 -2.06 9.05 8.57
CA SER A 17 -1.53 9.43 9.89
C SER A 17 -1.66 8.31 10.92
N LEU A 18 -1.18 7.10 10.57
CA LEU A 18 -1.35 5.92 11.40
C LEU A 18 -0.63 6.02 12.76
N GLY A 19 0.28 6.99 12.96
CA GLY A 19 1.02 7.17 14.22
C GLY A 19 1.93 5.99 14.59
N HIS A 20 1.94 4.94 13.76
CA HIS A 20 2.75 3.74 13.90
C HIS A 20 3.16 3.23 12.51
N ALA A 21 4.19 2.39 12.53
CA ALA A 21 4.65 1.64 11.38
C ALA A 21 3.51 0.80 10.76
N PRO A 22 3.13 0.97 9.48
CA PRO A 22 2.19 0.04 8.84
C PRO A 22 2.75 -1.37 8.91
N ASP A 23 1.96 -2.28 9.46
CA ASP A 23 2.32 -3.69 9.58
C ASP A 23 2.16 -4.38 8.22
N LEU A 24 3.28 -4.60 7.54
CA LEU A 24 3.31 -5.27 6.24
C LEU A 24 2.77 -6.72 6.31
N ASN A 25 2.77 -7.33 7.49
CA ASN A 25 2.21 -8.67 7.67
C ASN A 25 0.68 -8.67 7.87
N ARG A 26 0.07 -7.49 8.09
CA ARG A 26 -1.37 -7.32 8.28
C ARG A 26 -2.05 -6.87 6.98
N SER A 27 -3.34 -7.17 6.90
CA SER A 27 -4.24 -6.63 5.87
C SER A 27 -4.49 -5.14 6.10
N PHE A 28 -4.94 -4.41 5.07
CA PHE A 28 -5.24 -2.97 5.19
C PHE A 28 -6.18 -2.71 6.37
N SER A 29 -7.25 -3.49 6.47
CA SER A 29 -8.20 -3.41 7.59
C SER A 29 -7.56 -3.69 8.95
N GLU A 30 -6.61 -4.62 9.03
CA GLU A 30 -5.91 -5.00 10.28
C GLU A 30 -4.81 -4.01 10.68
N SER A 31 -4.23 -3.30 9.71
CA SER A 31 -3.20 -2.27 9.93
C SER A 31 -3.80 -0.92 10.38
N GLY A 32 -5.11 -0.88 10.65
CA GLY A 32 -5.83 0.35 11.02
C GLY A 32 -6.24 1.22 9.82
N ILE A 33 -6.06 0.73 8.59
CA ILE A 33 -6.51 1.42 7.38
C ILE A 33 -7.97 1.03 7.14
N SER A 34 -8.88 1.97 7.38
CA SER A 34 -10.28 1.78 7.02
C SER A 34 -10.41 1.47 5.52
N SER A 35 -11.33 0.57 5.14
CA SER A 35 -11.47 0.11 3.75
C SER A 35 -11.67 1.25 2.75
N LEU A 36 -12.33 2.35 3.17
CA LEU A 36 -12.47 3.55 2.34
C LEU A 36 -11.12 4.24 2.08
N ASN A 37 -10.31 4.39 3.12
CA ASN A 37 -9.00 5.01 2.99
C ASN A 37 -8.04 4.08 2.25
N ALA A 38 -8.16 2.76 2.38
CA ALA A 38 -7.38 1.79 1.61
C ALA A 38 -7.61 1.95 0.10
N VAL A 39 -8.87 2.09 -0.33
CA VAL A 39 -9.22 2.31 -1.75
C VAL A 39 -8.72 3.67 -2.26
N ALA A 40 -8.86 4.72 -1.46
CA ALA A 40 -8.32 6.05 -1.80
C ALA A 40 -6.79 6.02 -1.91
N PHE A 41 -6.14 5.36 -0.95
CA PHE A 41 -4.70 5.20 -0.87
C PHE A 41 -4.14 4.40 -2.05
N ILE A 42 -4.73 3.25 -2.37
CA ILE A 42 -4.34 2.44 -3.55
C ILE A 42 -4.42 3.29 -4.82
N ARG A 43 -5.48 4.08 -4.99
CA ARG A 43 -5.61 4.96 -6.16
C ARG A 43 -4.54 6.06 -6.23
N VAL A 44 -4.15 6.62 -5.09
CA VAL A 44 -3.06 7.61 -5.01
C VAL A 44 -1.74 6.92 -5.36
N VAL A 45 -1.47 5.77 -4.76
CA VAL A 45 -0.26 4.96 -4.98
C VAL A 45 -0.14 4.53 -6.44
N GLU A 46 -1.21 4.01 -7.05
CA GLU A 46 -1.23 3.68 -8.49
C GLU A 46 -0.80 4.87 -9.35
N ARG A 47 -1.29 6.06 -9.01
CA ARG A 47 -0.98 7.28 -9.75
C ARG A 47 0.43 7.82 -9.48
N GLU A 48 0.87 7.81 -8.23
CA GLU A 48 2.22 8.27 -7.80
C GLU A 48 3.31 7.36 -8.36
N PHE A 49 3.11 6.05 -8.25
CA PHE A 49 4.09 5.05 -8.71
C PHE A 49 3.93 4.69 -10.18
N GLY A 50 2.88 5.18 -10.85
CA GLY A 50 2.59 4.84 -12.24
C GLY A 50 2.26 3.36 -12.45
N VAL A 51 1.77 2.68 -11.42
CA VAL A 51 1.35 1.27 -11.52
C VAL A 51 -0.16 1.19 -11.70
N SER A 52 -0.62 0.08 -12.26
CA SER A 52 -2.04 -0.26 -12.30
C SER A 52 -2.22 -1.58 -11.58
N ILE A 53 -2.96 -1.56 -10.48
CA ILE A 53 -3.25 -2.73 -9.66
C ILE A 53 -4.66 -3.17 -10.03
N PRO A 54 -4.81 -4.15 -10.93
CA PRO A 54 -6.13 -4.65 -11.28
C PRO A 54 -6.82 -5.22 -10.03
N PRO A 55 -8.16 -5.19 -9.97
CA PRO A 55 -8.91 -5.71 -8.82
C PRO A 55 -8.58 -7.18 -8.52
N GLU A 56 -8.19 -7.94 -9.55
CA GLU A 56 -7.71 -9.31 -9.46
C GLU A 56 -6.44 -9.44 -8.62
N ASP A 57 -5.47 -8.54 -8.84
CA ASP A 57 -4.23 -8.47 -8.06
C ASP A 57 -4.51 -7.86 -6.69
N CYS A 58 -5.36 -6.83 -6.58
CA CYS A 58 -5.76 -6.25 -5.31
C CYS A 58 -6.36 -7.31 -4.36
N ASN A 59 -7.18 -8.22 -4.91
CA ASN A 59 -7.77 -9.32 -4.15
C ASN A 59 -6.73 -10.41 -3.80
N LYS A 60 -5.70 -10.63 -4.64
CA LYS A 60 -4.59 -11.57 -4.36
C LYS A 60 -3.57 -11.02 -3.36
N ILE A 61 -3.39 -9.70 -3.35
CA ILE A 61 -2.48 -8.99 -2.47
C ILE A 61 -2.97 -9.14 -1.04
N GLY A 62 -4.17 -8.66 -0.70
CA GLY A 62 -4.79 -8.84 0.63
C GLY A 62 -4.03 -8.24 1.84
N THR A 63 -2.72 -8.02 1.74
CA THR A 63 -1.82 -7.50 2.77
C THR A 63 -0.91 -6.42 2.24
N LEU A 64 -0.50 -5.50 3.13
CA LEU A 64 0.42 -4.42 2.80
C LEU A 64 1.78 -4.93 2.32
N GLY A 65 2.26 -6.04 2.85
CA GLY A 65 3.54 -6.65 2.46
C GLY A 65 3.53 -7.26 1.07
N LYS A 66 2.39 -7.83 0.64
CA LYS A 66 2.24 -8.23 -0.76
C LYS A 66 2.07 -7.01 -1.67
N LEU A 67 1.44 -5.94 -1.20
CA LEU A 67 1.31 -4.69 -1.96
C LEU A 67 2.69 -4.08 -2.20
N THR A 68 3.51 -3.94 -1.15
CA THR A 68 4.88 -3.40 -1.27
C THR A 68 5.72 -4.25 -2.21
N GLY A 69 5.69 -5.58 -2.08
CA GLY A 69 6.43 -6.47 -2.99
C GLY A 69 5.96 -6.41 -4.44
N TYR A 70 4.65 -6.26 -4.66
CA TYR A 70 4.08 -6.12 -6.00
C TYR A 70 4.50 -4.79 -6.65
N LEU A 71 4.38 -3.68 -5.89
CA LEU A 71 4.83 -2.36 -6.32
C LEU A 71 6.33 -2.38 -6.61
N ASP A 72 7.13 -3.02 -5.77
CA ASP A 72 8.58 -3.08 -5.94
C ASP A 72 8.98 -3.82 -7.22
N SER A 73 8.25 -4.89 -7.55
CA SER A 73 8.46 -5.62 -8.81
C SER A 73 7.99 -4.86 -10.06
N LYS A 74 7.18 -3.80 -9.90
CA LYS A 74 6.65 -2.98 -11.01
C LYS A 74 7.39 -1.67 -11.20
N VAL A 75 7.91 -1.11 -10.12
CA VAL A 75 8.58 0.20 -10.06
C VAL A 75 10.11 0.04 -10.10
N GLY A 76 10.62 -1.14 -9.75
CA GLY A 76 12.03 -1.51 -9.82
C GLY A 76 12.56 -1.73 -11.24
#